data_AF-R5H7C8-F1
#
_entry.id   AF-R5H7C8-F1
#
_cell.length_a   1.000
_cell.length_b   1.000
_cell.length_c   1.000
_cell.angle_alpha   90.00
_cell.angle_beta   90.00
_cell.angle_gamma   90.00
#
_symmetry.space_group_name_H-M   'P 1'
#
loop_
_entity.id
_entity.type
_entity.pdbx_description
1 polymer ?
#
loop_
_entity_poly.entity_id
_entity_poly.type
_entity_poly.pdbx_seq_one_letter_code
_entity_poly.pdbx_strand_id
1 'polypeptide(L)'
;MRDMIMRDIIKKIIVEEFSNLTSLIEKDFVLNYKRKVNNFLLSQMDEQITASMVFVSSFESKSGFAIENCAKRIARLKFGEENVPAIVNPRGLEHNIPEPAAGQIVVTDVDTHNGDLRGEIAAFRANNEAHGKGKDRVDSGVTQSSIREKLFPLADKYKTPSIFTKPVDLAFFDGEHWNIMELKAGGDLDSSNAPSNVEKLLTIYVDMGIEDCNTYFATLYNKDGEGNTWTGAVKKHLHYPSMFLIGAAFWNKILPDGITFDDFSEIYRLALEEIDLNKRINDMISKCIGK
;
A
#
# COMPACT_ATOMS: atom_id res chain seq x y z
N MET A 1 14.40 -22.19 16.58
CA MET A 1 14.12 -23.10 15.45
C MET A 1 12.91 -22.64 14.65
N ARG A 2 11.74 -22.35 15.27
CA ARG A 2 10.57 -21.78 14.56
C ARG A 2 10.87 -20.42 13.94
N ASP A 3 11.55 -19.53 14.67
CA ASP A 3 11.88 -18.18 14.16
C ASP A 3 12.82 -18.26 12.96
N MET A 4 13.81 -19.15 12.99
CA MET A 4 14.73 -19.36 11.88
C MET A 4 13.99 -19.83 10.61
N ILE A 5 13.05 -20.77 10.75
CA ILE A 5 12.18 -21.21 9.65
C ILE A 5 11.34 -20.04 9.13
N MET A 6 10.79 -19.20 10.02
CA MET A 6 9.98 -18.05 9.62
C MET A 6 10.79 -17.02 8.83
N ARG A 7 12.03 -16.71 9.27
CA ARG A 7 12.94 -15.82 8.53
C ARG A 7 13.22 -16.35 7.13
N ASP A 8 13.46 -17.65 6.98
CA ASP A 8 13.73 -18.27 5.68
C ASP A 8 12.50 -18.21 4.75
N ILE A 9 11.29 -18.43 5.30
CA ILE A 9 10.04 -18.29 4.54
C ILE A 9 9.85 -16.84 4.06
N ILE A 10 10.04 -15.86 4.95
CA ILE A 10 9.96 -14.43 4.60
C ILE A 10 11.00 -14.08 3.52
N LYS A 11 12.24 -14.55 3.66
CA LYS A 11 13.30 -14.34 2.66
C LYS A 11 12.88 -14.89 1.31
N LYS A 12 12.34 -16.11 1.27
CA LYS A 12 11.86 -16.76 0.04
C LYS A 12 10.75 -15.96 -0.63
N ILE A 13 9.79 -15.43 0.14
CA ILE A 13 8.74 -14.54 -0.39
C ILE A 13 9.38 -13.33 -1.08
N ILE A 14 10.32 -12.66 -0.42
CA ILE A 14 10.99 -11.47 -0.98
C ILE A 14 11.79 -11.83 -2.24
N VAL A 15 12.55 -12.93 -2.22
CA VAL A 15 13.32 -13.41 -3.37
C VAL A 15 12.40 -13.67 -4.57
N GLU A 16 11.24 -14.31 -4.36
CA GLU A 16 10.28 -14.58 -5.44
C GLU A 16 9.70 -13.30 -6.03
N GLU A 17 9.18 -12.39 -5.19
CA GLU A 17 8.56 -11.14 -5.66
C GLU A 17 9.58 -10.23 -6.38
N PHE A 18 10.79 -10.10 -5.82
CA PHE A 18 11.82 -9.25 -6.41
C PHE A 18 12.51 -9.89 -7.61
N SER A 19 12.62 -11.22 -7.70
CA SER A 19 13.08 -11.89 -8.93
C SER A 19 12.11 -11.68 -10.08
N ASN A 20 10.80 -11.75 -9.81
CA ASN A 20 9.76 -11.46 -10.80
C ASN A 20 9.83 -10.00 -11.26
N LEU A 21 9.96 -9.06 -10.32
CA LEU A 21 10.17 -7.65 -10.62
C LEU A 21 11.38 -7.43 -11.53
N THR A 22 12.55 -7.98 -11.19
CA THR A 22 13.77 -7.76 -11.98
C THR A 22 13.62 -8.34 -13.38
N SER A 23 13.00 -9.51 -13.51
CA SER A 23 12.74 -10.14 -14.82
C SER A 23 11.79 -9.31 -15.68
N LEU A 24 10.78 -8.66 -15.08
CA LEU A 24 9.89 -7.73 -15.79
C LEU A 24 10.64 -6.47 -16.26
N ILE A 25 11.54 -5.93 -15.43
CA ILE A 25 12.38 -4.78 -15.81
C ILE A 25 13.31 -5.17 -16.96
N GLU A 26 14.00 -6.31 -16.88
CA GLU A 26 14.89 -6.79 -17.94
C GLU A 26 14.18 -6.90 -19.29
N LYS A 27 12.94 -7.41 -19.27
CA LYS A 27 12.13 -7.59 -20.47
C LYS A 27 11.76 -6.27 -21.14
N ASP A 28 11.46 -5.22 -20.37
CA ASP A 28 11.00 -3.93 -20.89
C ASP A 28 12.10 -2.86 -20.98
N PHE A 29 13.30 -3.14 -20.44
CA PHE A 29 14.39 -2.17 -20.28
C PHE A 29 14.75 -1.44 -21.58
N VAL A 30 15.06 -2.20 -22.64
CA VAL A 30 15.49 -1.64 -23.94
C VAL A 30 14.40 -0.78 -24.58
N LEU A 31 13.14 -1.21 -24.46
CA LEU A 31 12.00 -0.45 -24.98
C LEU A 31 11.83 0.87 -24.20
N ASN A 32 11.94 0.81 -22.88
CA ASN A 32 11.84 1.99 -22.01
C ASN A 32 13.01 2.96 -22.24
N TYR A 33 14.22 2.45 -22.47
CA TYR A 33 15.38 3.25 -22.87
C TYR A 33 15.15 3.98 -24.19
N LYS A 34 14.73 3.27 -25.24
CA LYS A 34 14.40 3.87 -26.55
C LYS A 34 13.32 4.94 -26.47
N ARG A 35 12.39 4.84 -25.52
CA ARG A 35 11.39 5.88 -25.26
C ARG A 35 12.01 7.08 -24.53
N LYS A 36 12.84 6.83 -23.51
CA LYS A 36 13.46 7.87 -22.67
C LYS A 36 14.42 8.76 -23.45
N VAL A 37 15.19 8.22 -24.41
CA VAL A 37 16.12 9.01 -25.24
C VAL A 37 15.41 10.06 -26.11
N ASN A 38 14.11 9.90 -26.38
CA ASN A 38 13.33 10.90 -27.11
C ASN A 38 12.89 12.08 -26.22
N ASN A 39 13.15 12.04 -24.91
CA ASN A 39 12.83 13.14 -24.00
C ASN A 39 13.81 14.29 -24.22
N PHE A 40 13.36 15.33 -24.94
CA PHE A 40 14.21 16.49 -25.27
C PHE A 40 14.78 17.21 -24.03
N LEU A 41 14.11 17.12 -22.87
CA LEU A 41 14.59 17.68 -21.61
C LEU A 41 15.86 16.99 -21.09
N LEU A 42 16.13 15.77 -21.54
CA LEU A 42 17.28 14.96 -21.16
C LEU A 42 18.35 14.92 -22.25
N SER A 43 18.28 15.79 -23.26
CA SER A 43 19.14 15.76 -24.44
C SER A 43 20.65 15.92 -24.18
N GLN A 44 21.05 16.40 -23.00
CA GLN A 44 22.45 16.50 -22.58
C GLN A 44 22.94 15.34 -21.70
N MET A 45 22.05 14.42 -21.32
CA MET A 45 22.42 13.26 -20.50
C MET A 45 23.12 12.21 -21.37
N ASP A 46 24.20 11.64 -20.86
CA ASP A 46 24.85 10.52 -21.54
C ASP A 46 24.00 9.24 -21.44
N GLU A 47 24.41 8.22 -22.20
CA GLU A 47 23.71 6.93 -22.28
C GLU A 47 23.68 6.19 -20.93
N GLN A 48 24.73 6.31 -20.12
CA GLN A 48 24.84 5.66 -18.82
C GLN A 48 23.85 6.26 -17.82
N ILE A 49 23.79 7.59 -17.75
CA ILE A 49 22.84 8.33 -16.92
C ILE A 49 21.42 8.02 -17.38
N THR A 50 21.16 8.07 -18.69
CA THR A 50 19.83 7.79 -19.25
C THR A 50 19.36 6.37 -18.93
N ALA A 51 20.24 5.36 -19.08
CA ALA A 51 19.92 3.97 -18.72
C ALA A 51 19.70 3.81 -17.21
N SER A 52 20.50 4.48 -16.37
CA SER A 52 20.30 4.48 -14.92
C SER A 52 18.96 5.09 -14.51
N MET A 53 18.54 6.18 -15.15
CA MET A 53 17.21 6.79 -14.93
C MET A 53 16.08 5.86 -15.35
N VAL A 54 16.24 5.10 -16.46
CA VAL A 54 15.26 4.11 -16.90
C VAL A 54 15.12 2.99 -15.88
N PHE A 55 16.23 2.52 -15.31
CA PHE A 55 16.20 1.55 -14.22
C PHE A 55 15.42 2.12 -13.02
N VAL A 56 15.80 3.29 -12.50
CA VAL A 56 15.16 3.89 -11.32
C VAL A 56 13.66 4.06 -11.53
N SER A 57 13.23 4.67 -12.65
CA SER A 57 11.80 4.83 -12.95
C SER A 57 11.05 3.49 -13.01
N SER A 58 11.67 2.46 -13.59
CA SER A 58 11.05 1.13 -13.72
C SER A 58 11.00 0.40 -12.39
N PHE A 59 12.05 0.52 -11.58
CA PHE A 59 12.15 -0.07 -10.26
C PHE A 59 11.14 0.54 -9.31
N GLU A 60 11.07 1.87 -9.20
CA GLU A 60 10.11 2.55 -8.34
C GLU A 60 8.67 2.18 -8.70
N SER A 61 8.32 2.20 -9.99
CA SER A 61 6.97 1.87 -10.45
C SER A 61 6.55 0.43 -10.16
N LYS A 62 7.49 -0.53 -10.21
CA LYS A 62 7.18 -1.96 -10.04
C LYS A 62 7.41 -2.46 -8.61
N SER A 63 8.34 -1.83 -7.88
CA SER A 63 8.69 -2.23 -6.51
C SER A 63 7.53 -2.05 -5.57
N GLY A 64 6.72 -0.99 -5.70
CA GLY A 64 5.50 -0.79 -4.92
C GLY A 64 4.58 -2.02 -4.92
N PHE A 65 4.28 -2.57 -6.11
CA PHE A 65 3.46 -3.78 -6.22
C PHE A 65 4.15 -5.03 -5.62
N ALA A 66 5.46 -5.20 -5.85
CA ALA A 66 6.19 -6.35 -5.35
C ALA A 66 6.22 -6.37 -3.81
N ILE A 67 6.43 -5.22 -3.19
CA ILE A 67 6.50 -5.11 -1.72
C ILE A 67 5.10 -5.16 -1.07
N GLU A 68 4.05 -4.67 -1.74
CA GLU A 68 2.65 -4.88 -1.33
C GLU A 68 2.29 -6.38 -1.33
N ASN A 69 2.70 -7.12 -2.38
CA ASN A 69 2.55 -8.57 -2.42
C ASN A 69 3.33 -9.26 -1.29
N CYS A 70 4.56 -8.81 -1.00
CA CYS A 70 5.32 -9.31 0.15
C CYS A 70 4.52 -9.08 1.44
N ALA A 71 4.03 -7.86 1.68
CA ALA A 71 3.26 -7.54 2.88
C ALA A 71 2.02 -8.43 3.03
N LYS A 72 1.25 -8.66 1.97
CA LYS A 72 0.09 -9.56 1.99
C LYS A 72 0.49 -11.01 2.31
N ARG A 73 1.51 -11.54 1.65
CA ARG A 73 2.00 -12.91 1.88
C ARG A 73 2.56 -13.08 3.29
N ILE A 74 3.22 -12.07 3.84
CA ILE A 74 3.74 -12.05 5.21
C ILE A 74 2.60 -11.95 6.23
N ALA A 75 1.57 -11.12 5.98
CA ALA A 75 0.40 -11.03 6.83
C ALA A 75 -0.30 -12.38 6.98
N ARG A 76 -0.34 -13.21 5.91
CA ARG A 76 -0.88 -14.58 5.96
C ARG A 76 -0.08 -15.51 6.86
N LEU A 77 1.24 -15.32 6.96
CA LEU A 77 2.07 -16.09 7.90
C LEU A 77 1.71 -15.79 9.35
N LYS A 78 1.24 -14.56 9.64
CA LYS A 78 0.83 -14.14 10.98
C LYS A 78 -0.62 -14.54 11.30
N PHE A 79 -1.53 -14.17 10.41
CA PHE A 79 -2.97 -14.23 10.69
C PHE A 79 -3.65 -15.48 10.11
N GLY A 80 -3.03 -16.20 9.17
CA GLY A 80 -3.65 -17.30 8.44
C GLY A 80 -4.26 -16.86 7.11
N GLU A 81 -4.48 -17.81 6.19
CA GLU A 81 -5.04 -17.55 4.86
C GLU A 81 -6.50 -17.08 4.94
N GLU A 82 -7.26 -17.65 5.88
CA GLU A 82 -8.66 -17.33 6.15
C GLU A 82 -8.86 -15.89 6.63
N ASN A 83 -7.86 -15.34 7.32
CA ASN A 83 -7.90 -14.00 7.89
C ASN A 83 -7.26 -12.94 6.99
N VAL A 84 -6.61 -13.33 5.89
CA VAL A 84 -6.11 -12.42 4.84
C VAL A 84 -6.62 -12.88 3.46
N PRO A 85 -7.95 -12.99 3.27
CA PRO A 85 -8.55 -13.62 2.11
C PRO A 85 -8.41 -12.75 0.86
N ALA A 86 -8.37 -13.36 -0.32
CA ALA A 86 -8.40 -12.62 -1.58
C ALA A 86 -9.75 -11.88 -1.80
N ILE A 87 -10.83 -12.46 -1.28
CA ILE A 87 -12.17 -11.86 -1.23
C ILE A 87 -12.51 -11.52 0.22
N VAL A 88 -12.61 -10.23 0.52
CA VAL A 88 -12.95 -9.69 1.83
C VAL A 88 -14.46 -9.48 1.89
N ASN A 89 -15.14 -10.37 2.60
CA ASN A 89 -16.61 -10.38 2.71
C ASN A 89 -17.04 -10.55 4.18
N PRO A 90 -16.82 -9.54 5.03
CA PRO A 90 -17.09 -9.65 6.47
C PRO A 90 -18.58 -9.81 6.80
N ARG A 91 -19.47 -9.40 5.89
CA ARG A 91 -20.93 -9.47 6.06
C ARG A 91 -21.55 -10.77 5.52
N GLY A 92 -20.75 -11.65 4.91
CA GLY A 92 -21.24 -12.90 4.34
C GLY A 92 -22.24 -12.71 3.20
N LEU A 93 -22.07 -11.67 2.38
CA LEU A 93 -22.95 -11.38 1.24
C LEU A 93 -22.87 -12.52 0.22
N GLU A 94 -24.01 -12.98 -0.29
CA GLU A 94 -24.06 -13.99 -1.35
C GLU A 94 -23.55 -13.39 -2.67
N HIS A 95 -22.57 -14.02 -3.31
CA HIS A 95 -22.02 -13.56 -4.58
C HIS A 95 -21.42 -14.68 -5.41
N ASN A 96 -21.31 -14.44 -6.73
CA ASN A 96 -20.62 -15.31 -7.69
C ASN A 96 -19.30 -14.70 -8.19
N ILE A 97 -18.74 -13.74 -7.44
CA ILE A 97 -17.47 -13.08 -7.78
C ILE A 97 -16.33 -14.10 -7.67
N PRO A 98 -15.54 -14.33 -8.74
CA PRO A 98 -14.37 -15.20 -8.69
C PRO A 98 -13.23 -14.55 -7.90
N GLU A 99 -12.35 -15.37 -7.35
CA GLU A 99 -11.14 -14.85 -6.69
C GLU A 99 -10.30 -14.02 -7.68
N PRO A 100 -9.80 -12.84 -7.25
CA PRO A 100 -8.98 -12.01 -8.11
C PRO A 100 -7.62 -12.68 -8.36
N ALA A 101 -7.11 -12.56 -9.59
CA ALA A 101 -5.79 -13.09 -9.96
C ALA A 101 -4.63 -12.44 -9.18
N ALA A 102 -4.83 -11.21 -8.68
CA ALA A 102 -3.88 -10.48 -7.86
C ALA A 102 -4.62 -9.49 -6.93
N GLY A 103 -3.96 -9.10 -5.83
CA GLY A 103 -4.54 -8.17 -4.85
C GLY A 103 -5.60 -8.78 -3.93
N GLN A 104 -6.43 -7.92 -3.33
CA GLN A 104 -7.63 -8.25 -2.57
C GLN A 104 -8.79 -7.38 -3.07
N ILE A 105 -10.01 -7.88 -2.94
CA ILE A 105 -11.23 -7.13 -3.21
C ILE A 105 -12.18 -7.19 -2.02
N VAL A 106 -12.81 -6.06 -1.68
CA VAL A 106 -13.94 -6.00 -0.75
C VAL A 106 -15.22 -6.22 -1.52
N VAL A 107 -16.06 -7.13 -1.03
CA VAL A 107 -17.41 -7.36 -1.55
C VAL A 107 -18.41 -6.55 -0.75
N THR A 108 -19.26 -5.82 -1.44
CA THR A 108 -20.25 -4.93 -0.82
C THR A 108 -21.54 -4.87 -1.61
N ASP A 109 -22.66 -4.65 -0.92
CA ASP A 109 -23.96 -4.30 -1.51
C ASP A 109 -24.18 -2.77 -1.61
N VAL A 110 -23.17 -1.97 -1.25
CA VAL A 110 -23.19 -0.51 -1.33
C VAL A 110 -22.81 -0.05 -2.74
N ASP A 111 -23.60 0.86 -3.33
CA ASP A 111 -23.27 1.43 -4.64
C ASP A 111 -22.08 2.41 -4.55
N THR A 112 -20.87 1.86 -4.71
CA THR A 112 -19.60 2.61 -4.73
C THR A 112 -19.47 3.63 -5.87
N HIS A 113 -20.35 3.58 -6.87
CA HIS A 113 -20.39 4.52 -7.99
C HIS A 113 -21.36 5.67 -7.76
N ASN A 114 -22.14 5.61 -6.69
CA ASN A 114 -23.09 6.65 -6.32
C ASN A 114 -22.38 7.98 -6.04
N GLY A 115 -22.76 9.02 -6.78
CA GLY A 115 -22.19 10.36 -6.66
C GLY A 115 -22.49 11.03 -5.31
N ASP A 116 -23.65 10.74 -4.71
CA ASP A 116 -24.05 11.31 -3.43
C ASP A 116 -23.24 10.69 -2.29
N LEU A 117 -23.02 9.36 -2.30
CA LEU A 117 -22.14 8.69 -1.34
C LEU A 117 -20.74 9.31 -1.36
N ARG A 118 -20.17 9.48 -2.55
CA ARG A 118 -18.86 10.11 -2.72
C ARG A 118 -18.85 11.55 -2.21
N GLY A 119 -19.92 12.29 -2.48
CA GLY A 119 -20.12 13.65 -1.97
C GLY A 119 -20.14 13.73 -0.44
N GLU A 120 -20.84 12.80 0.22
CA GLU A 120 -20.92 12.75 1.68
C GLU A 120 -19.60 12.37 2.33
N ILE A 121 -18.87 11.41 1.77
CA ILE A 121 -17.51 11.05 2.23
C ILE A 121 -16.55 12.24 2.06
N ALA A 122 -16.58 12.91 0.90
CA ALA A 122 -15.74 14.06 0.63
C ALA A 122 -16.07 15.24 1.56
N ALA A 123 -17.36 15.51 1.80
CA ALA A 123 -17.80 16.54 2.74
C ALA A 123 -17.38 16.22 4.17
N PHE A 124 -17.54 14.97 4.61
CA PHE A 124 -17.07 14.52 5.93
C PHE A 124 -15.55 14.75 6.08
N ARG A 125 -14.73 14.32 5.12
CA ARG A 125 -13.28 14.57 5.13
C ARG A 125 -12.97 16.06 5.22
N ALA A 126 -13.56 16.86 4.33
CA ALA A 126 -13.28 18.30 4.22
C ALA A 126 -13.65 19.07 5.49
N ASN A 127 -14.80 18.74 6.09
CA ASN A 127 -15.27 19.38 7.33
C ASN A 127 -14.48 18.97 8.58
N ASN A 128 -13.63 17.93 8.48
CA ASN A 128 -12.82 17.43 9.57
C ASN A 128 -11.31 17.57 9.29
N GLU A 129 -10.91 18.44 8.36
CA GLU A 129 -9.50 18.69 8.09
C GLU A 129 -8.79 19.35 9.28
N ALA A 130 -7.52 18.97 9.48
CA ALA A 130 -6.63 19.66 10.38
C ALA A 130 -6.46 21.12 9.93
N HIS A 131 -6.41 22.04 10.90
CA HIS A 131 -6.25 23.46 10.66
C HIS A 131 -5.38 24.11 11.75
N GLY A 132 -5.03 25.38 11.56
CA GLY A 132 -4.08 26.06 12.42
C GLY A 132 -2.62 25.64 12.17
N LYS A 133 -1.70 26.19 12.97
CA LYS A 133 -0.25 25.95 12.86
C LYS A 133 0.40 25.98 14.25
N GLY A 134 1.54 25.30 14.39
CA GLY A 134 2.34 25.34 15.62
C GLY A 134 1.53 24.87 16.83
N LYS A 135 1.52 25.70 17.89
CA LYS A 135 0.82 25.40 19.15
C LYS A 135 -0.70 25.44 19.03
N ASP A 136 -1.22 26.15 18.03
CA ASP A 136 -2.66 26.29 17.78
C ASP A 136 -3.16 25.31 16.71
N ARG A 137 -2.34 24.31 16.34
CA ARG A 137 -2.73 23.29 15.38
C ARG A 137 -3.77 22.38 16.02
N VAL A 138 -4.91 22.25 15.35
CA VAL A 138 -5.94 21.26 15.64
C VAL A 138 -5.75 20.12 14.64
N ASP A 139 -5.59 18.89 15.15
CA ASP A 139 -5.49 17.70 14.32
C ASP A 139 -6.80 17.40 13.59
N SER A 140 -6.70 16.59 12.53
CA SER A 140 -7.90 16.20 11.77
C SER A 140 -8.88 15.46 12.66
N GLY A 141 -10.17 15.79 12.53
CA GLY A 141 -11.26 15.11 13.22
C GLY A 141 -11.61 13.75 12.60
N VAL A 142 -10.96 13.35 11.50
CA VAL A 142 -11.17 12.03 10.89
C VAL A 142 -10.40 10.96 11.69
N THR A 143 -11.10 10.30 12.60
CA THR A 143 -10.61 9.32 13.56
C THR A 143 -11.36 8.00 13.39
N GLN A 144 -10.89 6.91 13.99
CA GLN A 144 -11.62 5.62 13.99
C GLN A 144 -13.04 5.80 14.56
N SER A 145 -13.18 6.59 15.64
CA SER A 145 -14.48 6.85 16.27
C SER A 145 -15.40 7.68 15.39
N SER A 146 -14.89 8.73 14.73
CA SER A 146 -15.75 9.59 13.91
C SER A 146 -16.17 8.94 12.60
N ILE A 147 -15.35 8.07 11.99
CA ILE A 147 -15.79 7.28 10.83
C ILE A 147 -16.87 6.27 11.24
N ARG A 148 -16.75 5.65 12.42
CA ARG A 148 -17.81 4.77 12.97
C ARG A 148 -19.10 5.54 13.23
N GLU A 149 -19.03 6.73 13.80
CA GLU A 149 -20.24 7.50 14.09
C GLU A 149 -20.90 8.07 12.83
N LYS A 150 -20.10 8.54 11.86
CA LYS A 150 -20.61 9.34 10.73
C LYS A 150 -20.64 8.62 9.39
N LEU A 151 -19.73 7.69 9.13
CA LEU A 151 -19.63 7.01 7.84
C LEU A 151 -20.24 5.61 7.83
N PHE A 152 -20.16 4.86 8.94
CA PHE A 152 -20.79 3.53 9.01
C PHE A 152 -22.29 3.54 8.65
N PRO A 153 -23.11 4.52 9.11
CA PRO A 153 -24.53 4.60 8.70
C PRO A 153 -24.75 4.76 7.19
N LEU A 154 -23.73 5.19 6.44
CA LEU A 154 -23.82 5.32 4.99
C LEU A 154 -23.88 3.95 4.31
N ALA A 155 -23.34 2.89 4.92
CA ALA A 155 -23.41 1.54 4.36
C ALA A 155 -24.88 1.09 4.20
N ASP A 156 -25.72 1.36 5.20
CA ASP A 156 -27.15 1.06 5.13
C ASP A 156 -27.91 2.03 4.22
N LYS A 157 -27.56 3.33 4.28
CA LYS A 157 -28.22 4.36 3.45
C LYS A 157 -28.05 4.13 1.95
N TYR A 158 -26.89 3.65 1.53
CA TYR A 158 -26.53 3.44 0.13
C TYR A 158 -26.52 1.97 -0.29
N LYS A 159 -27.11 1.10 0.55
CA LYS A 159 -27.31 -0.32 0.23
C LYS A 159 -28.22 -0.49 -0.98
N THR A 160 -27.88 -1.44 -1.83
CA THR A 160 -28.66 -1.82 -3.01
C THR A 160 -28.84 -3.34 -3.08
N PRO A 161 -29.73 -3.84 -3.96
CA PRO A 161 -29.82 -5.28 -4.24
C PRO A 161 -28.63 -5.84 -5.04
N SER A 162 -27.76 -4.98 -5.58
CA SER A 162 -26.62 -5.37 -6.42
C SER A 162 -25.37 -5.58 -5.57
N ILE A 163 -24.51 -6.52 -6.00
CA ILE A 163 -23.20 -6.73 -5.39
C ILE A 163 -22.12 -6.05 -6.24
N PHE A 164 -21.23 -5.34 -5.56
CA PHE A 164 -20.08 -4.64 -6.11
C PHE A 164 -18.78 -5.13 -5.49
N THR A 165 -17.68 -4.75 -6.12
CA THR A 165 -16.33 -5.03 -5.64
C THR A 165 -15.48 -3.77 -5.65
N LYS A 166 -14.62 -3.63 -4.65
CA LYS A 166 -13.59 -2.59 -4.64
C LYS A 166 -12.22 -3.15 -4.28
N PRO A 167 -11.15 -2.82 -5.03
CA PRO A 167 -9.81 -3.20 -4.63
C PRO A 167 -9.41 -2.56 -3.29
N VAL A 168 -8.71 -3.34 -2.46
CA VAL A 168 -8.08 -2.88 -1.23
C VAL A 168 -6.61 -3.31 -1.24
N ASP A 169 -5.72 -2.44 -0.78
CA ASP A 169 -4.28 -2.70 -0.87
C ASP A 169 -3.88 -3.80 0.14
N LEU A 170 -4.39 -3.72 1.37
CA LEU A 170 -4.31 -4.80 2.35
C LEU A 170 -5.52 -4.77 3.29
N ALA A 171 -6.13 -5.93 3.49
CA ALA A 171 -7.17 -6.15 4.49
C ALA A 171 -6.96 -7.47 5.23
N PHE A 172 -7.09 -7.46 6.56
CA PHE A 172 -7.01 -8.67 7.37
C PHE A 172 -7.83 -8.59 8.64
N PHE A 173 -8.25 -9.75 9.14
CA PHE A 173 -8.82 -9.91 10.48
C PHE A 173 -7.71 -10.30 11.46
N ASP A 174 -7.54 -9.58 12.56
CA ASP A 174 -6.48 -9.86 13.54
C ASP A 174 -6.90 -10.78 14.70
N GLY A 175 -8.12 -11.34 14.62
CA GLY A 175 -8.73 -12.12 15.68
C GLY A 175 -9.78 -11.33 16.48
N GLU A 176 -9.72 -10.00 16.44
CA GLU A 176 -10.66 -9.12 17.13
C GLU A 176 -11.35 -8.15 16.16
N HIS A 177 -10.59 -7.55 15.25
CA HIS A 177 -11.05 -6.51 14.35
C HIS A 177 -10.60 -6.74 12.91
N TRP A 178 -11.43 -6.28 11.97
CA TRP A 178 -10.94 -6.08 10.61
C TRP A 178 -10.01 -4.87 10.57
N ASN A 179 -8.97 -4.95 9.76
CA ASN A 179 -8.03 -3.88 9.51
C ASN A 179 -7.94 -3.67 8.00
N ILE A 180 -8.22 -2.47 7.51
CA ILE A 180 -8.06 -2.08 6.10
C ILE A 180 -6.98 -1.00 5.97
N MET A 181 -6.23 -1.06 4.88
CA MET A 181 -5.11 -0.16 4.66
C MET A 181 -5.07 0.37 3.22
N GLU A 182 -4.76 1.65 3.10
CA GLU A 182 -4.19 2.23 1.88
C GLU A 182 -2.66 2.25 2.05
N LEU A 183 -1.94 1.49 1.22
CA LEU A 183 -0.50 1.35 1.29
C LEU A 183 0.20 2.28 0.31
N LYS A 184 1.31 2.86 0.75
CA LYS A 184 2.22 3.66 -0.11
C LYS A 184 3.66 3.32 0.24
N ALA A 185 4.58 3.43 -0.73
CA ALA A 185 5.97 3.08 -0.50
C ALA A 185 6.63 3.89 0.63
N GLY A 186 6.46 5.21 0.68
CA GLY A 186 7.00 6.04 1.77
C GLY A 186 7.38 7.47 1.41
N GLY A 187 7.49 7.79 0.11
CA GLY A 187 7.85 9.13 -0.38
C GLY A 187 6.84 10.23 -0.04
N ASP A 188 7.20 11.48 -0.36
CA ASP A 188 6.28 12.61 -0.25
C ASP A 188 5.05 12.32 -1.12
N LEU A 189 3.95 11.99 -0.46
CA LEU A 189 2.67 11.85 -1.13
C LEU A 189 2.34 13.22 -1.68
N ASP A 190 2.23 13.29 -3.00
CA ASP A 190 1.81 14.49 -3.69
C ASP A 190 0.58 15.05 -2.97
N SER A 191 0.74 16.25 -2.43
CA SER A 191 -0.28 16.95 -1.64
C SER A 191 -1.61 17.06 -2.40
N SER A 192 -1.57 17.08 -3.74
CA SER A 192 -2.76 17.12 -4.58
C SER A 192 -3.58 15.82 -4.53
N ASN A 193 -2.95 14.68 -4.29
CA ASN A 193 -3.59 13.36 -4.23
C ASN A 193 -3.96 12.93 -2.79
N ALA A 194 -3.57 13.69 -1.78
CA ALA A 194 -3.89 13.35 -0.39
C ALA A 194 -5.42 13.28 -0.12
N PRO A 195 -6.25 14.22 -0.60
CA PRO A 195 -7.71 14.12 -0.51
C PRO A 195 -8.28 12.81 -1.07
N SER A 196 -7.92 12.49 -2.32
CA SER A 196 -8.48 11.35 -3.05
C SER A 196 -8.04 10.00 -2.47
N ASN A 197 -6.80 9.90 -1.98
CA ASN A 197 -6.32 8.70 -1.28
C ASN A 197 -7.13 8.46 0.02
N VAL A 198 -7.43 9.53 0.77
CA VAL A 198 -8.24 9.41 1.99
C VAL A 198 -9.68 9.06 1.66
N GLU A 199 -10.28 9.70 0.65
CA GLU A 199 -11.64 9.37 0.20
C GLU A 199 -11.76 7.93 -0.31
N LYS A 200 -10.74 7.40 -1.02
CA LYS A 200 -10.67 5.98 -1.41
C LYS A 200 -10.73 5.08 -0.17
N LEU A 201 -9.87 5.34 0.82
CA LEU A 201 -9.79 4.56 2.05
C LEU A 201 -11.11 4.61 2.86
N LEU A 202 -11.70 5.81 3.00
CA LEU A 202 -12.98 5.99 3.69
C LEU A 202 -14.14 5.32 2.95
N THR A 203 -14.09 5.27 1.62
CA THR A 203 -15.09 4.51 0.84
C THR A 203 -14.95 3.01 1.12
N ILE A 204 -13.73 2.47 1.17
CA ILE A 204 -13.50 1.06 1.51
C ILE A 204 -14.05 0.75 2.90
N TYR A 205 -13.90 1.67 3.87
CA TYR A 205 -14.52 1.52 5.19
C TYR A 205 -16.05 1.38 5.12
N VAL A 206 -16.73 2.24 4.34
CA VAL A 206 -18.18 2.13 4.13
C VAL A 206 -18.52 0.79 3.45
N ASP A 207 -17.71 0.34 2.48
CA ASP A 207 -17.93 -0.91 1.74
C ASP A 207 -17.84 -2.15 2.64
N MET A 208 -16.96 -2.13 3.64
CA MET A 208 -16.88 -3.18 4.66
C MET A 208 -18.23 -3.34 5.39
N GLY A 209 -18.94 -2.24 5.63
CA GLY A 209 -20.29 -2.24 6.21
C GLY A 209 -20.38 -2.84 7.61
N ILE A 210 -19.31 -2.73 8.40
CA ILE A 210 -19.23 -3.20 9.79
C ILE A 210 -18.63 -2.10 10.68
N GLU A 211 -19.01 -2.07 11.96
CA GLU A 211 -18.46 -1.09 12.93
C GLU A 211 -17.01 -1.41 13.35
N ASP A 212 -16.68 -2.70 13.43
CA ASP A 212 -15.39 -3.22 13.91
C ASP A 212 -14.38 -3.37 12.78
N CYS A 213 -14.08 -2.24 12.14
CA CYS A 213 -13.08 -2.13 11.09
C CYS A 213 -12.14 -0.94 11.35
N ASN A 214 -10.90 -1.23 11.72
CA ASN A 214 -9.85 -0.23 11.84
C ASN A 214 -9.34 0.17 10.44
N THR A 215 -9.18 1.47 10.25
CA THR A 215 -8.84 2.06 8.96
C THR A 215 -7.50 2.78 9.05
N TYR A 216 -6.51 2.40 8.24
CA TYR A 216 -5.17 2.98 8.31
C TYR A 216 -4.67 3.49 6.97
N PHE A 217 -4.01 4.64 7.02
CA PHE A 217 -3.07 5.04 6.01
C PHE A 217 -1.68 4.51 6.39
N ALA A 218 -1.06 3.73 5.51
CA ALA A 218 0.18 3.03 5.84
C ALA A 218 1.30 3.32 4.85
N THR A 219 2.53 3.38 5.36
CA THR A 219 3.74 3.44 4.52
C THR A 219 4.71 2.32 4.83
N LEU A 220 5.42 1.86 3.81
CA LEU A 220 6.35 0.74 3.94
C LEU A 220 7.69 1.14 4.56
N TYR A 221 8.08 2.41 4.41
CA TYR A 221 9.18 3.02 5.14
C TYR A 221 8.85 4.47 5.46
N ASN A 222 9.61 5.05 6.40
CA ASN A 222 9.62 6.49 6.65
C ASN A 222 10.72 7.16 5.80
N LYS A 223 10.33 8.01 4.85
CA LYS A 223 11.31 8.74 3.99
C LYS A 223 12.31 9.59 4.78
N ASP A 224 11.90 10.08 5.95
CA ASP A 224 12.74 10.91 6.80
C ASP A 224 13.57 10.04 7.77
N GLY A 225 13.47 8.71 7.69
CA GLY A 225 14.13 7.74 8.57
C GLY A 225 13.21 7.22 9.68
N GLU A 226 13.36 5.95 10.04
CA GLU A 226 12.56 5.33 11.11
C GLU A 226 12.78 6.04 12.45
N GLY A 227 11.70 6.22 13.22
CA GLY A 227 11.70 6.99 14.47
C GLY A 227 11.50 8.50 14.30
N ASN A 228 11.64 9.05 13.09
CA ASN A 228 11.32 10.47 12.84
C ASN A 228 9.82 10.71 12.67
N THR A 229 9.37 11.93 12.98
CA THR A 229 7.96 12.31 12.78
C THR A 229 7.65 12.38 11.28
N TRP A 230 6.66 11.63 10.85
CA TRP A 230 6.20 11.68 9.46
C TRP A 230 5.47 13.00 9.17
N THR A 231 5.75 13.60 8.00
CA THR A 231 5.34 14.98 7.65
C THR A 231 4.41 15.09 6.44
N GLY A 232 3.94 13.97 5.88
CA GLY A 232 3.15 13.98 4.65
C GLY A 232 1.78 14.66 4.75
N ALA A 233 1.30 15.17 3.61
CA ALA A 233 0.08 15.98 3.48
C ALA A 233 -1.21 15.27 3.95
N VAL A 234 -1.23 13.93 3.95
CA VAL A 234 -2.36 13.12 4.43
C VAL A 234 -2.71 13.42 5.90
N LYS A 235 -1.75 13.90 6.72
CA LYS A 235 -2.02 14.36 8.11
C LYS A 235 -3.03 15.49 8.21
N LYS A 236 -3.30 16.19 7.10
CA LYS A 236 -4.36 17.20 7.04
C LYS A 236 -5.75 16.57 7.00
N HIS A 237 -5.87 15.35 6.48
CA HIS A 237 -7.15 14.71 6.15
C HIS A 237 -7.46 13.47 6.99
N LEU A 238 -6.49 12.98 7.76
CA LEU A 238 -6.63 11.86 8.70
C LEU A 238 -5.95 12.22 10.02
N HIS A 239 -6.52 11.75 11.12
CA HIS A 239 -5.98 11.98 12.45
C HIS A 239 -4.64 11.25 12.66
N TYR A 240 -3.61 12.01 12.98
CA TYR A 240 -2.27 11.49 13.30
C TYR A 240 -2.06 11.50 14.81
N PRO A 241 -1.55 10.41 15.44
CA PRO A 241 -1.01 9.21 14.81
C PRO A 241 -2.02 8.06 14.65
N SER A 242 -3.24 8.15 15.20
CA SER A 242 -4.12 6.97 15.38
C SER A 242 -4.59 6.30 14.08
N MET A 243 -4.62 7.02 12.95
CA MET A 243 -5.00 6.49 11.64
C MET A 243 -3.79 6.09 10.79
N PHE A 244 -2.57 6.06 11.35
CA PHE A 244 -1.34 5.90 10.59
C PHE A 244 -0.51 4.70 11.04
N LEU A 245 0.05 3.98 10.08
CA LEU A 245 1.04 2.94 10.28
C LEU A 245 2.25 3.21 9.38
N ILE A 246 3.25 3.89 9.91
CA ILE A 246 4.41 4.35 9.15
C ILE A 246 5.60 3.42 9.40
N GLY A 247 6.20 2.90 8.32
CA GLY A 247 7.45 2.15 8.36
C GLY A 247 7.40 0.99 9.35
N ALA A 248 8.24 1.03 10.38
CA ALA A 248 8.29 0.00 11.41
C ALA A 248 6.93 -0.29 12.06
N ALA A 249 6.06 0.72 12.25
CA ALA A 249 4.73 0.51 12.83
C ALA A 249 3.82 -0.36 11.95
N PHE A 250 3.91 -0.20 10.62
CA PHE A 250 3.19 -1.05 9.68
C PHE A 250 3.72 -2.48 9.72
N TRP A 251 5.03 -2.65 9.54
CA TRP A 251 5.65 -3.97 9.51
C TRP A 251 5.43 -4.73 10.80
N ASN A 252 5.64 -4.11 11.96
CA ASN A 252 5.40 -4.76 13.25
C ASN A 252 3.93 -5.18 13.45
N LYS A 253 2.97 -4.52 12.79
CA LYS A 253 1.57 -4.95 12.84
C LYS A 253 1.34 -6.25 12.07
N ILE A 254 1.99 -6.46 10.93
CA ILE A 254 1.76 -7.62 10.04
C ILE A 254 2.80 -8.73 10.13
N LEU A 255 3.98 -8.46 10.70
CA LEU A 255 5.05 -9.45 10.84
C LEU A 255 4.66 -10.52 11.87
N PRO A 256 4.97 -11.80 11.58
CA PRO A 256 4.80 -12.90 12.53
C PRO A 256 5.45 -12.60 13.88
N ASP A 257 4.87 -13.14 14.94
CA ASP A 257 5.37 -12.95 16.30
C ASP A 257 6.84 -13.38 16.40
N GLY A 258 7.65 -12.54 17.06
CA GLY A 258 9.10 -12.76 17.20
C GLY A 258 9.94 -12.22 16.04
N ILE A 259 9.34 -11.68 14.97
CA ILE A 259 10.05 -10.97 13.89
C ILE A 259 9.80 -9.47 14.01
N THR A 260 10.86 -8.70 14.19
CA THR A 260 10.80 -7.24 14.25
C THR A 260 11.00 -6.60 12.87
N PHE A 261 10.70 -5.30 12.76
CA PHE A 261 11.05 -4.52 11.56
C PHE A 261 12.55 -4.56 11.21
N ASP A 262 13.43 -4.54 12.21
CA ASP A 262 14.89 -4.61 11.98
C ASP A 262 15.27 -5.98 11.41
N ASP A 263 14.65 -7.05 11.92
CA ASP A 263 14.80 -8.40 11.37
C ASP A 263 14.34 -8.46 9.92
N PHE A 264 13.17 -7.90 9.62
CA PHE A 264 12.64 -7.83 8.27
C PHE A 264 13.55 -7.06 7.32
N SER A 265 14.06 -5.89 7.75
CA SER A 265 14.99 -5.07 6.98
C SER A 265 16.26 -5.84 6.61
N GLU A 266 16.80 -6.61 7.55
CA GLU A 266 17.95 -7.47 7.32
C GLU A 266 17.64 -8.64 6.38
N ILE A 267 16.48 -9.31 6.55
CA ILE A 267 16.04 -10.38 5.66
C ILE A 267 15.86 -9.85 4.23
N TYR A 268 15.28 -8.66 4.08
CA TYR A 268 15.11 -7.99 2.80
C TYR A 268 16.46 -7.71 2.13
N ARG A 269 17.43 -7.16 2.89
CA ARG A 269 18.79 -6.93 2.38
C ARG A 269 19.43 -8.22 1.87
N LEU A 270 19.38 -9.29 2.67
CA LEU A 270 19.93 -10.59 2.30
C LEU A 270 19.24 -11.20 1.08
N ALA A 271 17.92 -11.03 0.95
CA ALA A 271 17.17 -11.48 -0.23
C ALA A 271 17.62 -10.75 -1.51
N LEU A 272 17.83 -9.44 -1.45
CA LEU A 272 18.31 -8.67 -2.61
C LEU A 272 19.74 -9.01 -3.01
N GLU A 273 20.60 -9.35 -2.03
CA GLU A 273 21.94 -9.87 -2.28
C GLU A 273 21.91 -11.24 -2.95
N GLU A 274 20.98 -12.11 -2.54
CA GLU A 274 20.78 -13.43 -3.15
C GLU A 274 20.32 -13.34 -4.62
N ILE A 275 19.52 -12.33 -4.96
CA ILE A 275 19.10 -12.05 -6.34
C ILE A 275 20.23 -11.40 -7.16
N ASP A 276 21.29 -10.94 -6.50
CA ASP A 276 22.38 -10.17 -7.09
C ASP A 276 21.86 -8.97 -7.91
N LEU A 277 20.92 -8.24 -7.31
CA LEU A 277 20.20 -7.16 -7.99
C LEU A 277 21.15 -6.14 -8.62
N ASN A 278 22.23 -5.78 -7.93
CA ASN A 278 23.21 -4.82 -8.43
C ASN A 278 23.91 -5.32 -9.69
N LYS A 279 24.39 -6.57 -9.71
CA LYS A 279 24.99 -7.13 -10.92
C LYS A 279 23.99 -7.16 -12.07
N ARG A 280 22.75 -7.60 -11.84
CA ARG A 280 21.70 -7.62 -12.88
C ARG A 280 21.43 -6.23 -13.45
N ILE A 281 21.43 -5.19 -12.60
CA ILE A 281 21.30 -3.79 -13.04
C ILE A 281 22.45 -3.40 -13.96
N ASN A 282 23.69 -3.68 -13.54
CA ASN A 282 24.87 -3.34 -14.33
C ASN A 282 24.86 -4.10 -15.67
N ASP A 283 24.51 -5.39 -15.67
CA ASP A 283 24.42 -6.21 -16.88
C ASP A 283 23.33 -5.67 -17.84
N MET A 284 22.17 -5.27 -17.32
CA MET A 284 21.11 -4.64 -18.12
C MET A 284 21.57 -3.34 -18.77
N ILE A 285 22.20 -2.45 -17.99
CA ILE A 285 22.66 -1.15 -18.46
C ILE A 285 23.73 -1.35 -19.53
N SER A 286 24.78 -2.13 -19.24
CA SER A 286 25.90 -2.40 -20.14
C SER A 286 25.41 -3.01 -21.46
N LYS A 287 24.54 -4.03 -21.39
CA LYS A 287 23.93 -4.64 -22.58
C LYS A 287 23.10 -3.66 -23.40
N CYS A 288 22.40 -2.73 -22.76
CA CYS A 288 21.56 -1.74 -23.44
C CYS A 288 22.38 -0.70 -24.22
N ILE A 289 23.55 -0.31 -23.68
CA ILE A 289 24.42 0.71 -24.27
C ILE A 289 25.61 0.13 -25.05
N GLY A 290 25.72 -1.21 -25.12
CA GLY A 290 26.76 -1.90 -25.88
C GLY A 290 28.15 -1.87 -25.25
N LYS A 291 28.23 -1.89 -23.91
CA LYS A 291 29.47 -2.00 -23.14
C LYS A 291 29.64 -3.38 -22.51
#